data_AF-A0A914TTE8-F1
#
_entry.id   AF-A0A914TTE8-F1
#
_cell.length_a   1.000
_cell.length_b   1.000
_cell.length_c   1.000
_cell.angle_alpha   90.00
_cell.angle_beta   90.00
_cell.angle_gamma   90.00
#
_symmetry.space_group_name_H-M   'P 1'
#
loop_
_entity.id
_entity.type
_entity.pdbx_description
1 polymer ?
#
loop_
_entity_poly.entity_id
_entity_poly.type
_entity_poly.pdbx_seq_one_letter_code
_entity_poly.pdbx_strand_id
1 'polypeptide(L)'
;RREQLTEAEKGEINASRRDRDQAQRSQLSEAEKAERNAKQRDRDQARSSQLSEAEIIIRNEAQKQRTQNRRTNFDENEARAEKAALRLRMQLKRNKITKLCAAGFEIDDNGEAHYGGPLNFICDHCGAKHFANEKVSNKGLSFYGCCQHGTIKVEIPDYPEELKQLFDLAEFRKDIRVFNNAHSFGSFNANVVNFGINRPGPIFIIILLQ
;
A
#
# COMPACT_ATOMS: atom_id res chain seq x y z
N ARG A 1 22.04 57.74 13.04
CA ARG A 1 21.60 57.65 11.63
C ARG A 1 21.64 56.17 11.26
N ARG A 2 20.53 55.42 11.36
CA ARG A 2 20.48 54.02 10.90
C ARG A 2 20.38 54.08 9.38
N GLU A 3 21.47 53.79 8.69
CA GLU A 3 21.49 53.68 7.24
C GLU A 3 20.48 52.60 6.82
N GLN A 4 19.50 52.99 6.02
CA GLN A 4 18.49 52.07 5.51
C GLN A 4 19.13 51.30 4.36
N LEU A 5 19.46 50.02 4.60
CA LEU A 5 19.93 49.11 3.58
C LEU A 5 18.97 49.07 2.38
N THR A 6 19.54 49.10 1.18
CA THR A 6 18.79 49.00 -0.07
C THR A 6 18.17 47.60 -0.21
N GLU A 7 17.15 47.50 -1.06
CA GLU A 7 16.41 46.25 -1.28
C GLU A 7 17.29 45.17 -1.95
N ALA A 8 18.26 45.61 -2.77
CA ALA A 8 19.28 44.75 -3.37
C ALA A 8 20.25 44.17 -2.32
N GLU A 9 20.78 45.01 -1.43
CA GLU A 9 21.68 44.56 -0.34
C GLU A 9 20.97 43.62 0.63
N LYS A 10 19.68 43.87 0.94
CA LYS A 10 18.85 42.94 1.70
C LYS A 10 18.66 41.61 0.97
N GLY A 11 18.49 41.65 -0.36
CA GLY A 11 18.39 40.48 -1.22
C GLY A 11 19.65 39.60 -1.17
N GLU A 12 20.83 40.22 -1.26
CA GLU A 12 22.12 39.55 -1.22
C GLU A 12 22.42 38.94 0.16
N ILE A 13 22.14 39.69 1.23
CA ILE A 13 22.28 39.17 2.61
C ILE A 13 21.37 37.96 2.81
N ASN A 14 20.14 37.99 2.29
CA ASN A 14 19.22 36.87 2.38
C ASN A 14 19.66 35.68 1.53
N ALA A 15 20.23 35.91 0.34
CA ALA A 15 20.81 34.85 -0.49
C ALA A 15 21.98 34.16 0.22
N SER A 16 22.96 34.93 0.71
CA SER A 16 24.10 34.39 1.47
C SER A 16 23.70 33.60 2.71
N ARG A 17 22.62 34.00 3.39
CA ARG A 17 22.06 33.24 4.53
C ARG A 17 21.47 31.91 4.09
N ARG A 18 20.72 31.89 2.98
CA ARG A 18 20.14 30.65 2.41
C ARG A 18 21.23 29.65 1.99
N ASP A 19 22.30 30.13 1.37
CA ASP A 19 23.40 29.27 0.92
C ASP A 19 24.13 28.64 2.11
N ARG A 20 24.36 29.43 3.18
CA ARG A 20 24.95 28.94 4.42
C ARG A 20 24.06 27.90 5.10
N ASP A 21 22.76 28.15 5.18
CA ASP A 21 21.79 27.21 5.73
C ASP A 21 21.72 25.92 4.91
N GLN A 22 21.85 26.01 3.59
CA GLN A 22 21.85 24.86 2.70
C GLN A 22 23.12 24.01 2.87
N ALA A 23 24.29 24.65 2.97
CA ALA A 23 25.57 23.97 3.22
C ALA A 23 25.59 23.23 4.57
N GLN A 24 25.06 23.87 5.63
CA GLN A 24 24.91 23.19 6.92
C GLN A 24 23.95 21.99 6.83
N ARG A 25 22.85 22.10 6.08
CA ARG A 25 21.89 20.99 5.92
C ARG A 25 22.46 19.80 5.16
N SER A 26 23.35 20.03 4.19
CA SER A 26 23.99 18.94 3.44
C SER A 26 24.98 18.14 4.29
N GLN A 27 25.49 18.73 5.37
CA GLN A 27 26.45 18.08 6.28
C GLN A 27 25.79 17.29 7.42
N LEU A 28 24.45 17.36 7.55
CA LEU A 28 23.73 16.61 8.58
C LEU A 28 23.72 15.11 8.30
N SER A 29 23.81 14.30 9.36
CA SER A 29 23.55 12.87 9.30
C SER A 29 22.07 12.56 9.02
N GLU A 30 21.77 11.35 8.56
CA GLU A 30 20.38 10.92 8.32
C GLU A 30 19.53 10.94 9.59
N ALA A 31 20.12 10.63 10.75
CA ALA A 31 19.44 10.70 12.04
C ALA A 31 19.06 12.15 12.42
N GLU A 32 19.99 13.10 12.25
CA GLU A 32 19.73 14.52 12.51
C GLU A 32 18.72 15.12 11.52
N LYS A 33 18.77 14.70 10.24
CA LYS A 33 17.74 15.05 9.25
C LYS A 33 16.37 14.52 9.67
N ALA A 34 16.30 13.28 10.15
CA ALA A 34 15.04 12.67 10.60
C ALA A 34 14.47 13.39 11.82
N GLU A 35 15.29 13.71 12.82
CA GLU A 35 14.88 14.45 14.02
C GLU A 35 14.38 15.86 13.67
N ARG A 36 15.10 16.56 12.79
CA ARG A 36 14.70 17.89 12.31
C ARG A 36 13.36 17.83 11.56
N ASN A 37 13.19 16.83 10.71
CA ASN A 37 11.93 16.62 9.99
C ASN A 37 10.78 16.29 10.96
N ALA A 38 11.04 15.52 12.03
CA ALA A 38 10.06 15.26 13.07
C ALA A 38 9.62 16.55 13.79
N LYS A 39 10.59 17.35 14.26
CA LYS A 39 10.33 18.66 14.88
C LYS A 39 9.54 19.60 13.96
N GLN A 40 9.79 19.56 12.66
CA GLN A 40 9.04 20.35 11.68
C GLN A 40 7.59 19.85 11.55
N ARG A 41 7.38 18.54 11.47
CA ARG A 41 6.02 17.94 11.43
C ARG A 41 5.22 18.29 12.67
N ASP A 42 5.83 18.23 13.85
CA ASP A 42 5.16 18.56 15.12
C ASP A 42 4.71 20.02 15.14
N ARG A 43 5.55 20.94 14.65
CA ARG A 43 5.20 22.36 14.49
C ARG A 43 4.08 22.58 13.48
N ASP A 44 4.13 21.89 12.35
CA ASP A 44 3.10 21.99 11.32
C ASP A 44 1.76 21.43 11.80
N GLN A 45 1.79 20.36 12.61
CA GLN A 45 0.61 19.78 13.26
C GLN A 45 0.02 20.71 14.31
N ALA A 46 0.83 21.27 15.20
CA ALA A 46 0.40 22.24 16.21
C ALA A 46 -0.17 23.52 15.57
N ARG A 47 0.41 23.95 14.44
CA ARG A 47 -0.13 25.06 13.66
C ARG A 47 -1.46 24.70 13.04
N SER A 48 -1.61 23.48 12.53
CA SER A 48 -2.84 23.02 11.88
C SER A 48 -4.00 22.82 12.85
N SER A 49 -3.73 22.45 14.11
CA SER A 49 -4.77 22.28 15.14
C SER A 49 -5.34 23.61 15.66
N GLN A 50 -4.62 24.72 15.45
CA GLN A 50 -5.04 26.06 15.84
C GLN A 50 -5.79 26.81 14.72
N LEU A 51 -5.90 26.23 13.52
CA LEU A 51 -6.60 26.88 12.40
C LEU A 51 -8.11 26.84 12.62
N SER A 52 -8.74 27.98 12.39
CA SER A 52 -10.20 28.06 12.25
C SER A 52 -10.68 27.39 10.96
N GLU A 53 -11.95 26.99 10.91
CA GLU A 53 -12.55 26.41 9.71
C GLU A 53 -12.42 27.31 8.48
N ALA A 54 -12.56 28.64 8.65
CA ALA A 54 -12.39 29.61 7.58
C ALA A 54 -10.95 29.60 7.00
N GLU A 55 -9.93 29.50 7.86
CA GLU A 55 -8.53 29.41 7.43
C GLU A 55 -8.22 28.08 6.76
N ILE A 56 -8.86 26.99 7.20
CA ILE A 56 -8.76 25.67 6.55
C ILE A 56 -9.32 25.74 5.12
N ILE A 57 -10.47 26.38 4.93
CA ILE A 57 -11.09 26.56 3.61
C ILE A 57 -10.16 27.36 2.68
N ILE A 58 -9.62 28.49 3.14
CA ILE A 58 -8.69 29.32 2.38
C ILE A 58 -7.42 28.54 2.00
N ARG A 59 -6.87 27.75 2.93
CA ARG A 59 -5.69 26.90 2.67
C ARG A 59 -5.99 25.85 1.60
N ASN A 60 -7.13 25.17 1.71
CA ASN A 60 -7.55 24.14 0.77
C ASN A 60 -7.81 24.72 -0.62
N GLU A 61 -8.42 25.90 -0.72
CA GLU A 61 -8.63 26.61 -1.98
C GLU A 61 -7.32 27.06 -2.61
N ALA A 62 -6.40 27.64 -1.82
CA ALA A 62 -5.07 28.01 -2.32
C ALA A 62 -4.29 26.79 -2.83
N GLN A 63 -4.40 25.64 -2.17
CA GLN A 63 -3.77 24.39 -2.62
C GLN A 63 -4.42 23.84 -3.91
N LYS A 64 -5.76 23.92 -3.99
CA LYS A 64 -6.52 23.55 -5.19
C LYS A 64 -6.13 24.43 -6.38
N GLN A 65 -6.05 25.75 -6.18
CA GLN A 65 -5.59 26.70 -7.21
C GLN A 65 -4.14 26.45 -7.64
N ARG A 66 -3.21 26.17 -6.72
CA ARG A 66 -1.82 25.81 -7.07
C ARG A 66 -1.75 24.53 -7.92
N THR A 67 -2.53 23.52 -7.55
CA THR A 67 -2.59 22.25 -8.28
C THR A 67 -3.24 22.44 -9.64
N GLN A 68 -4.27 23.27 -9.73
CA GLN A 68 -4.93 23.64 -10.98
C GLN A 68 -3.97 24.44 -11.87
N ASN A 69 -3.26 25.42 -11.35
CA ASN A 69 -2.26 26.20 -12.08
C ASN A 69 -1.11 25.32 -12.59
N ARG A 70 -0.66 24.34 -11.79
CA ARG A 70 0.33 23.35 -12.24
C ARG A 70 -0.22 22.45 -13.35
N ARG A 71 -1.52 22.14 -13.34
CA ARG A 71 -2.18 21.39 -14.41
C ARG A 71 -2.43 22.24 -15.65
N THR A 72 -2.72 23.54 -15.52
CA THR A 72 -2.96 24.43 -16.67
C THR A 72 -1.68 24.90 -17.32
N ASN A 73 -0.58 25.03 -16.56
CA ASN A 73 0.78 25.21 -17.08
C ASN A 73 1.31 23.86 -17.58
N PHE A 74 0.64 23.35 -18.61
CA PHE A 74 0.80 22.03 -19.18
C PHE A 74 2.09 21.99 -20.02
N ASP A 75 3.20 21.51 -19.44
CA ASP A 75 4.30 21.02 -20.25
C ASP A 75 4.01 19.56 -20.62
N GLU A 76 3.60 19.34 -21.87
CA GLU A 76 3.33 17.99 -22.39
C GLU A 76 4.52 17.06 -22.23
N ASN A 77 5.75 17.59 -22.24
CA ASN A 77 6.96 16.80 -22.02
C ASN A 77 7.11 16.40 -20.55
N GLU A 78 6.80 17.29 -19.60
CA GLU A 78 6.81 16.97 -18.17
C GLU A 78 5.74 15.92 -17.83
N ALA A 79 4.53 16.07 -18.38
CA ALA A 79 3.44 15.10 -18.19
C ALA A 79 3.76 13.73 -18.81
N ARG A 80 4.42 13.71 -19.98
CA ARG A 80 4.87 12.49 -20.65
C ARG A 80 6.00 11.82 -19.86
N ALA A 81 6.95 12.59 -19.33
CA ALA A 81 8.03 12.11 -18.49
C ALA A 81 7.51 11.54 -17.17
N GLU A 82 6.56 12.20 -16.50
CA GLU A 82 5.95 11.73 -15.25
C GLU A 82 5.18 10.41 -15.46
N LYS A 83 4.38 10.31 -16.53
CA LYS A 83 3.71 9.05 -16.91
C LYS A 83 4.71 7.95 -17.25
N ALA A 84 5.80 8.25 -17.95
CA ALA A 84 6.84 7.29 -18.28
C ALA A 84 7.58 6.79 -17.03
N ALA A 85 7.91 7.70 -16.09
CA ALA A 85 8.54 7.35 -14.82
C ALA A 85 7.62 6.48 -13.95
N LEU A 86 6.32 6.79 -13.91
CA LEU A 86 5.33 5.95 -13.22
C LEU A 86 5.26 4.55 -13.84
N ARG A 87 5.20 4.44 -15.17
CA ARG A 87 5.21 3.17 -15.90
C ARG A 87 6.48 2.36 -15.62
N LEU A 88 7.65 2.99 -15.67
CA LEU A 88 8.92 2.36 -15.37
C LEU A 88 8.96 1.85 -13.93
N ARG A 89 8.49 2.64 -12.95
CA ARG A 89 8.41 2.23 -11.55
C ARG A 89 7.51 1.01 -11.37
N MET A 90 6.36 0.98 -12.04
CA MET A 90 5.44 -0.16 -12.02
C MET A 90 6.06 -1.39 -12.69
N GLN A 91 6.78 -1.21 -13.80
CA GLN A 91 7.46 -2.29 -14.52
C GLN A 91 8.62 -2.88 -13.71
N LEU A 92 9.42 -2.05 -13.04
CA LEU A 92 10.49 -2.51 -12.15
C LEU A 92 9.94 -3.30 -10.96
N LYS A 93 8.82 -2.84 -10.37
CA LYS A 93 8.10 -3.61 -9.34
C LYS A 93 7.62 -4.96 -9.87
N ARG A 94 6.98 -4.99 -11.05
CA ARG A 94 6.54 -6.24 -11.69
C ARG A 94 7.70 -7.17 -12.00
N ASN A 95 8.77 -6.69 -12.63
CA ASN A 95 9.94 -7.51 -12.99
C ASN A 95 10.65 -8.10 -11.77
N LYS A 96 10.68 -7.35 -10.65
CA LYS A 96 11.14 -7.86 -9.37
C LYS A 96 10.27 -9.02 -8.90
N ILE A 97 8.95 -8.86 -8.91
CA ILE A 97 7.99 -9.91 -8.53
C ILE A 97 8.10 -11.14 -9.45
N THR A 98 8.11 -10.96 -10.77
CA THR A 98 8.16 -12.06 -11.75
C THR A 98 9.43 -12.91 -11.62
N LYS A 99 10.59 -12.29 -11.38
CA LYS A 99 11.85 -13.01 -11.16
C LYS A 99 11.83 -13.87 -9.90
N LEU A 100 11.02 -13.51 -8.92
CA LEU A 100 10.95 -14.16 -7.63
C LEU A 100 9.92 -15.30 -7.62
N CYS A 101 8.78 -15.12 -8.29
CA CYS A 101 7.81 -16.18 -8.53
C CYS A 101 8.38 -17.30 -9.43
N ALA A 102 9.21 -16.96 -10.42
CA ALA A 102 9.88 -17.96 -11.29
C ALA A 102 10.89 -18.86 -10.55
N ALA A 103 11.33 -18.44 -9.36
CA ALA A 103 12.19 -19.21 -8.46
C ALA A 103 11.40 -19.98 -7.38
N GLY A 104 10.05 -19.99 -7.45
CA GLY A 104 9.19 -20.75 -6.55
C GLY A 104 8.97 -20.13 -5.16
N PHE A 105 9.31 -18.85 -4.96
CA PHE A 105 9.11 -18.15 -3.70
C PHE A 105 7.90 -17.20 -3.75
N GLU A 106 6.99 -17.33 -2.78
CA GLU A 106 6.01 -16.29 -2.44
C GLU A 106 6.72 -15.22 -1.62
N ILE A 107 6.63 -13.95 -2.03
CA ILE A 107 7.42 -12.86 -1.45
C ILE A 107 6.51 -11.83 -0.80
N ASP A 108 6.70 -11.70 0.51
CA ASP A 108 6.39 -10.48 1.23
C ASP A 108 7.59 -9.52 1.17
N ASP A 109 7.31 -8.21 1.23
CA ASP A 109 8.22 -7.08 0.95
C ASP A 109 9.54 -7.04 1.75
N ASN A 110 9.79 -7.97 2.68
CA ASN A 110 10.98 -8.02 3.53
C ASN A 110 11.88 -9.27 3.37
N GLY A 111 11.57 -10.21 2.48
CA GLY A 111 12.53 -11.27 2.11
C GLY A 111 12.80 -12.37 3.16
N GLU A 112 11.95 -12.52 4.17
CA GLU A 112 11.98 -13.66 5.09
C GLU A 112 10.77 -14.57 4.88
N ALA A 113 10.97 -15.89 4.94
CA ALA A 113 9.86 -16.84 4.97
C ALA A 113 9.07 -16.62 6.26
N HIS A 114 7.91 -15.96 6.17
CA HIS A 114 7.08 -15.69 7.32
C HIS A 114 6.34 -16.97 7.74
N TYR A 115 6.89 -17.66 8.73
CA TYR A 115 6.14 -18.65 9.48
C TYR A 115 5.09 -17.91 10.33
N GLY A 116 3.83 -17.89 9.86
CA GLY A 116 2.69 -17.25 10.53
C GLY A 116 2.22 -17.92 11.84
N GLY A 117 3.02 -18.85 12.37
CA GLY A 117 2.67 -19.67 13.51
C GLY A 117 1.81 -20.90 13.14
N PRO A 118 1.36 -21.67 14.14
CA PRO A 118 0.50 -22.82 13.90
C PRO A 118 -0.93 -22.41 13.55
N LEU A 119 -1.56 -23.13 12.61
CA LEU A 119 -2.93 -22.93 12.12
C LEU A 119 -3.97 -23.51 13.10
N ASN A 120 -4.00 -23.00 14.33
CA ASN A 120 -4.75 -23.61 15.43
C ASN A 120 -6.01 -22.82 15.83
N PHE A 121 -6.28 -21.66 15.24
CA PHE A 121 -7.41 -20.82 15.64
C PHE A 121 -8.65 -21.17 14.82
N ILE A 122 -9.69 -21.67 15.47
CA ILE A 122 -10.92 -22.08 14.80
C ILE A 122 -11.91 -20.92 14.82
N CYS A 123 -12.49 -20.62 13.66
CA CYS A 123 -13.51 -19.57 13.52
C CYS A 123 -14.82 -19.96 14.22
N ASP A 124 -15.34 -19.09 15.08
CA ASP A 124 -16.59 -19.33 15.85
C ASP A 124 -17.83 -19.56 14.96
N HIS A 125 -17.82 -19.05 13.72
CA HIS A 125 -18.99 -19.08 12.83
C HIS A 125 -18.98 -20.25 11.84
N CYS A 126 -17.83 -20.56 11.26
CA CYS A 126 -17.74 -21.56 10.17
C CYS A 126 -16.75 -22.69 10.46
N GLY A 127 -16.05 -22.67 11.59
CA GLY A 127 -15.10 -23.73 11.96
C GLY A 127 -13.80 -23.74 11.14
N ALA A 128 -13.57 -22.77 10.26
CA ALA A 128 -12.32 -22.67 9.49
C ALA A 128 -11.12 -22.43 10.42
N LYS A 129 -9.98 -23.06 10.13
CA LYS A 129 -8.72 -22.85 10.86
C LYS A 129 -7.97 -21.64 10.30
N HIS A 130 -7.43 -20.82 11.17
CA HIS A 130 -6.74 -19.58 10.87
C HIS A 130 -5.43 -19.45 11.65
N PHE A 131 -4.54 -18.59 11.14
CA PHE A 131 -3.33 -18.19 11.83
C PHE A 131 -3.62 -17.09 12.87
N ALA A 132 -2.76 -16.97 13.88
CA ALA A 132 -2.92 -15.99 14.95
C ALA A 132 -2.91 -14.54 14.42
N ASN A 133 -2.10 -14.28 13.39
CA ASN A 133 -1.93 -12.96 12.76
C ASN A 133 -3.16 -12.50 11.96
N GLU A 134 -4.06 -13.41 11.57
CA GLU A 134 -5.30 -13.08 10.87
C GLU A 134 -6.41 -12.60 11.81
N LYS A 135 -6.18 -12.66 13.12
CA LYS A 135 -7.15 -12.25 14.13
C LYS A 135 -7.33 -10.73 14.13
N VAL A 136 -8.58 -10.28 14.08
CA VAL A 136 -8.93 -8.87 14.18
C VAL A 136 -9.14 -8.48 15.64
N SER A 137 -8.48 -7.41 16.10
CA SER A 137 -8.68 -6.85 17.44
C SER A 137 -10.17 -6.58 17.71
N ASN A 138 -10.64 -6.92 18.91
CA ASN A 138 -12.02 -6.75 19.39
C ASN A 138 -13.11 -7.62 18.75
N LYS A 139 -12.76 -8.62 17.93
CA LYS A 139 -13.75 -9.50 17.27
C LYS A 139 -13.66 -10.98 17.64
N GLY A 140 -13.02 -11.32 18.76
CA GLY A 140 -12.93 -12.70 19.24
C GLY A 140 -12.24 -13.63 18.24
N LEU A 141 -12.74 -14.87 18.08
CA LEU A 141 -12.29 -15.84 17.08
C LEU A 141 -13.17 -15.77 15.82
N SER A 142 -13.62 -14.58 15.43
CA SER A 142 -14.29 -14.38 14.14
C SER A 142 -13.33 -13.79 13.11
N PHE A 143 -13.32 -14.38 11.92
CA PHE A 143 -12.36 -14.01 10.87
C PHE A 143 -13.09 -13.44 9.65
N TYR A 144 -12.50 -12.40 9.06
CA TYR A 144 -13.02 -11.79 7.85
C TYR A 144 -12.81 -12.71 6.63
N GLY A 145 -11.65 -13.39 6.57
CA GLY A 145 -11.21 -14.14 5.39
C GLY A 145 -12.02 -15.39 5.06
N CYS A 146 -12.77 -15.96 6.00
CA CYS A 146 -13.56 -17.19 5.76
C CYS A 146 -15.06 -16.93 5.59
N CYS A 147 -15.67 -16.18 6.51
CA CYS A 147 -17.13 -16.00 6.57
C CYS A 147 -17.54 -14.54 6.76
N GLN A 148 -16.57 -13.61 6.65
CA GLN A 148 -16.80 -12.20 6.93
C GLN A 148 -17.43 -11.97 8.31
N HIS A 149 -16.86 -12.58 9.36
CA HIS A 149 -17.40 -12.57 10.73
C HIS A 149 -18.86 -13.09 10.83
N GLY A 150 -19.17 -14.17 10.13
CA GLY A 150 -20.49 -14.81 10.14
C GLY A 150 -21.53 -14.15 9.25
N THR A 151 -21.16 -13.12 8.48
CA THR A 151 -22.07 -12.47 7.51
C THR A 151 -22.39 -13.39 6.35
N ILE A 152 -21.44 -14.26 5.97
CA ILE A 152 -21.59 -15.21 4.87
C ILE A 152 -21.62 -16.62 5.45
N LYS A 153 -22.71 -17.34 5.20
CA LYS A 153 -22.79 -18.78 5.45
C LYS A 153 -22.15 -19.51 4.27
N VAL A 154 -20.95 -20.06 4.49
CA VAL A 154 -20.27 -20.88 3.49
C VAL A 154 -20.71 -22.33 3.72
N GLU A 155 -21.52 -22.84 2.80
CA GLU A 155 -21.85 -24.27 2.76
C GLU A 155 -20.71 -24.96 1.99
N ILE A 156 -20.01 -25.87 2.67
CA ILE A 156 -18.96 -26.67 2.03
C ILE A 156 -19.69 -27.76 1.23
N PRO A 157 -19.68 -27.71 -0.12
CA PRO A 157 -20.32 -28.74 -0.91
C PRO A 157 -19.56 -30.06 -0.72
N ASP A 158 -20.28 -31.18 -0.77
CA ASP A 158 -19.61 -32.47 -0.85
C ASP A 158 -18.87 -32.55 -2.19
N TYR A 159 -17.57 -32.81 -2.12
CA TYR A 159 -16.74 -32.87 -3.31
C TYR A 159 -16.98 -34.20 -4.03
N PRO A 160 -17.07 -34.19 -5.39
CA PRO A 160 -17.09 -35.41 -6.17
C PRO A 160 -15.96 -36.37 -5.78
N GLU A 161 -16.25 -37.67 -5.79
CA GLU A 161 -15.33 -38.71 -5.35
C GLU A 161 -14.03 -38.71 -6.16
N GLU A 162 -14.11 -38.35 -7.43
CA GLU A 162 -12.98 -38.21 -8.34
C GLU A 162 -11.99 -37.13 -7.85
N LEU A 163 -12.50 -36.03 -7.28
CA LEU A 163 -11.65 -35.00 -6.69
C LEU A 163 -11.00 -35.49 -5.41
N LYS A 164 -11.73 -36.23 -4.56
CA LYS A 164 -11.18 -36.80 -3.32
C LYS A 164 -10.02 -37.76 -3.65
N GLN A 165 -10.23 -38.66 -4.62
CA GLN A 165 -9.20 -39.58 -5.10
C GLN A 165 -7.99 -38.87 -5.69
N LEU A 166 -8.22 -37.80 -6.48
CA LEU A 166 -7.14 -36.98 -7.02
C LEU A 166 -6.31 -36.33 -5.90
N PHE A 167 -6.97 -35.85 -4.84
CA PHE A 167 -6.29 -35.29 -3.68
C PHE A 167 -5.41 -36.33 -2.97
N ASP A 168 -5.75 -37.60 -2.97
CA ASP A 168 -4.95 -38.64 -2.30
C ASP A 168 -3.69 -39.05 -3.08
N LEU A 169 -3.56 -38.63 -4.33
CA LEU A 169 -2.33 -38.85 -5.11
C LEU A 169 -1.22 -37.90 -4.64
N ALA A 170 -0.09 -38.47 -4.20
CA ALA A 170 1.07 -37.71 -3.73
C ALA A 170 1.66 -36.78 -4.82
N GLU A 171 1.62 -37.22 -6.08
CA GLU A 171 2.05 -36.43 -7.24
C GLU A 171 1.18 -35.18 -7.42
N PHE A 172 -0.13 -35.33 -7.28
CA PHE A 172 -1.06 -34.19 -7.35
C PHE A 172 -0.83 -33.21 -6.20
N ARG A 173 -0.64 -33.68 -4.96
CA ARG A 173 -0.35 -32.79 -3.81
C ARG A 173 0.96 -32.02 -3.99
N LYS A 174 1.97 -32.64 -4.61
CA LYS A 174 3.26 -32.00 -4.89
C LYS A 174 3.10 -30.84 -5.88
N ASP A 175 2.28 -31.03 -6.91
CA ASP A 175 2.14 -30.07 -8.01
C ASP A 175 0.86 -29.21 -7.93
N ILE A 176 0.06 -29.33 -6.85
CA ILE A 176 -1.23 -28.63 -6.70
C ILE A 176 -1.10 -27.11 -6.86
N ARG A 177 0.03 -26.51 -6.44
CA ARG A 177 0.28 -25.08 -6.63
C ARG A 177 0.42 -24.73 -8.11
N VAL A 178 1.07 -25.59 -8.90
CA VAL A 178 1.21 -25.41 -10.35
C VAL A 178 -0.16 -25.50 -11.02
N PHE A 179 -0.96 -26.50 -10.63
CA PHE A 179 -2.34 -26.64 -11.13
C PHE A 179 -3.23 -25.44 -10.76
N ASN A 180 -3.19 -25.00 -9.50
CA ASN A 180 -3.95 -23.83 -9.04
C ASN A 180 -3.52 -22.56 -9.77
N ASN A 181 -2.22 -22.37 -10.00
CA ASN A 181 -1.71 -21.22 -10.75
C ASN A 181 -2.13 -21.28 -12.23
N ALA A 182 -2.12 -22.46 -12.85
CA ALA A 182 -2.62 -22.64 -14.21
C ALA A 182 -4.13 -22.35 -14.31
N HIS A 183 -4.90 -22.76 -13.30
CA HIS A 183 -6.34 -22.53 -13.24
C HIS A 183 -6.72 -21.10 -12.84
N SER A 184 -5.84 -20.36 -12.15
CA SER A 184 -6.03 -18.96 -11.75
C SER A 184 -6.12 -17.99 -12.94
N PHE A 185 -5.68 -18.39 -14.13
CA PHE A 185 -5.87 -17.63 -15.37
C PHE A 185 -7.29 -17.74 -15.96
N GLY A 186 -8.15 -18.56 -15.37
CA GLY A 186 -9.57 -18.69 -15.73
C GLY A 186 -10.50 -17.69 -15.05
N SER A 187 -10.02 -16.50 -14.64
CA SER A 187 -10.91 -15.51 -14.01
C SER A 187 -12.00 -15.08 -15.01
N PHE A 188 -13.24 -15.48 -14.75
CA PHE A 188 -14.42 -15.05 -15.47
C PHE A 188 -14.49 -13.51 -15.49
N ASN A 189 -14.68 -12.92 -16.68
CA ASN A 189 -15.11 -11.53 -16.81
C ASN A 189 -16.52 -11.42 -16.21
N ALA A 190 -16.60 -11.16 -14.90
CA ALA A 190 -17.84 -10.69 -14.31
C ALA A 190 -18.10 -9.29 -14.88
N ASN A 191 -19.25 -9.10 -15.53
CA ASN A 191 -19.73 -7.77 -15.87
C ASN A 191 -19.88 -6.99 -14.56
N VAL A 192 -18.88 -6.19 -14.22
CA VAL A 192 -18.89 -5.32 -13.05
C VAL A 192 -19.91 -4.23 -13.35
N VAL A 193 -21.18 -4.51 -13.08
CA VAL A 193 -22.16 -3.44 -12.87
C VAL A 193 -21.57 -2.55 -11.79
N ASN A 194 -21.34 -1.29 -12.15
CA ASN A 194 -20.61 -0.27 -11.38
C ASN A 194 -21.04 -0.21 -9.91
N PHE A 195 -20.38 -0.98 -9.05
CA PHE A 195 -20.33 -0.67 -7.63
C PHE A 195 -19.18 0.30 -7.48
N GLY A 196 -19.49 1.58 -7.24
CA GLY A 196 -18.56 2.72 -7.19
C GLY A 196 -17.51 2.66 -6.07
N ILE A 197 -16.86 1.53 -5.87
CA ILE A 197 -15.83 1.30 -4.88
C ILE A 197 -14.70 0.51 -5.56
N ASN A 198 -13.57 1.17 -5.77
CA ASN A 198 -12.30 0.51 -6.07
C ASN A 198 -11.90 -0.36 -4.88
N ARG A 199 -12.40 -1.61 -4.81
CA ARG A 199 -11.86 -2.63 -3.91
C ARG A 199 -11.25 -3.74 -4.76
N PRO A 200 -10.05 -4.25 -4.40
CA PRO A 200 -9.58 -5.51 -4.97
C PRO A 200 -10.66 -6.55 -4.72
N GLY A 201 -11.07 -7.24 -5.79
CA GLY A 201 -12.08 -8.29 -5.72
C GLY A 201 -11.69 -9.37 -4.70
N PRO A 202 -12.66 -10.16 -4.21
CA PRO A 202 -12.36 -11.25 -3.28
C PRO A 202 -11.31 -12.18 -3.90
N ILE A 203 -10.15 -12.28 -3.26
CA ILE A 203 -9.18 -13.33 -3.57
C ILE A 203 -9.75 -14.58 -2.93
N PHE A 204 -10.40 -15.42 -3.74
CA PHE A 204 -10.75 -16.78 -3.33
C PHE A 204 -9.46 -17.59 -3.28
N ILE A 205 -8.75 -17.52 -2.14
CA ILE A 205 -7.75 -18.54 -1.83
C ILE A 205 -8.55 -19.78 -1.46
N ILE A 206 -8.56 -20.76 -2.36
CA ILE A 206 -9.01 -22.11 -2.03
C ILE A 206 -7.99 -22.68 -1.03
N ILE A 207 -8.21 -22.42 0.26
CA ILE A 207 -7.50 -23.10 1.35
C ILE A 207 -8.19 -24.46 1.50
N LEU A 208 -7.73 -25.44 0.74
CA LEU A 208 -8.10 -26.84 0.97
C LEU A 208 -7.25 -27.35 2.13
N LEU A 209 -7.94 -27.50 3.27
CA LEU A 209 -7.41 -27.89 4.57
C LEU A 209 -6.74 -29.27 4.55
N GLN A 210 -5.59 -29.35 5.21
CA GLN A 210 -5.28 -30.40 6.20
C GLN A 210 -5.04 -29.71 7.54
#